data_AF-A0ABD3Q7C2-F1
#
_entry.id   AF-A0ABD3Q7C2-F1
#
_cell.length_a   1.000
_cell.length_b   1.000
_cell.length_c   1.000
_cell.angle_alpha   90.00
_cell.angle_beta   90.00
_cell.angle_gamma   90.00
#
_symmetry.space_group_name_H-M   'P 1'
#
loop_
_entity.id
_entity.type
_entity.pdbx_description
1 polymer ?
#
loop_
_entity_poly.entity_id
_entity_poly.type
_entity_poly.pdbx_seq_one_letter_code
_entity_poly.pdbx_strand_id
1 'polypeptide(L)'
;MTSIVELFPKSRKLAYDSRQHLSQVQNGLISPSELFLSLDELSRQLDLMENLAQRETPAQREMWKRKILELREEAQSIRRQGEHYDRMVGAGIRQRRERDELLARRRNNRAIGGGGDADEMQQLTEEADSLASSHGMMNELLETGANSLSNLVGQRSRMRWVNRKMLDIGNKIGLSNSTMRMIERRDATDAYLVFGGMVVTLLVIYFLYF
;
A
#
# COMPACT_ATOMS: atom_id res chain seq x y z
N MET A 1 0.11 27.70 5.56
CA MET A 1 -0.62 27.12 4.40
C MET A 1 0.26 26.00 3.85
N THR A 2 -0.06 24.73 4.12
CA THR A 2 0.76 23.60 3.65
C THR A 2 0.53 23.41 2.16
N SER A 3 1.50 23.76 1.34
CA SER A 3 1.41 23.55 -0.11
C SER A 3 1.72 22.09 -0.46
N ILE A 4 1.20 21.62 -1.59
CA ILE A 4 1.46 20.27 -2.12
C ILE A 4 2.97 20.02 -2.33
N VAL A 5 3.72 21.09 -2.61
CA VAL A 5 5.16 21.07 -2.84
C VAL A 5 5.94 20.78 -1.55
N GLU A 6 5.41 21.17 -0.39
CA GLU A 6 6.02 20.87 0.91
C GLU A 6 5.63 19.48 1.45
N LEU A 7 4.42 19.02 1.12
CA LEU A 7 3.90 17.72 1.55
C LEU A 7 4.49 16.55 0.75
N PHE A 8 4.81 16.76 -0.53
CA PHE A 8 5.40 15.71 -1.37
C PHE A 8 6.73 15.15 -0.84
N PRO A 9 7.76 15.95 -0.52
CA PRO A 9 9.02 15.43 0.01
C PRO A 9 8.83 14.77 1.39
N LYS A 10 7.88 15.25 2.21
CA LYS A 10 7.53 14.61 3.49
C LYS A 10 6.93 13.22 3.28
N SER A 11 5.94 13.10 2.40
CA SER A 11 5.31 11.80 2.08
C SER A 11 6.31 10.81 1.48
N ARG A 12 7.23 11.28 0.63
CA ARG A 12 8.30 10.46 0.04
C ARG A 12 9.33 10.01 1.07
N LYS A 13 9.67 10.87 2.03
CA LYS A 13 10.50 10.48 3.18
C LYS A 13 9.79 9.41 4.02
N LEU A 14 8.51 9.60 4.30
CA LEU A 14 7.71 8.65 5.08
C LEU A 14 7.55 7.29 4.36
N ALA A 15 7.50 7.29 3.03
CA ALA A 15 7.52 6.08 2.19
C ALA A 15 8.85 5.33 2.35
N TYR A 16 9.96 6.06 2.28
CA TYR A 16 11.29 5.52 2.47
C TYR A 16 11.48 4.94 3.88
N ASP A 17 11.05 5.66 4.91
CA ASP A 17 11.11 5.22 6.31
C ASP A 17 10.26 3.95 6.50
N SER A 18 9.04 3.89 5.93
CA SER A 18 8.18 2.70 5.99
C SER A 18 8.80 1.49 5.29
N ARG A 19 9.54 1.71 4.18
CA ARG A 19 10.29 0.67 3.48
C ARG A 19 11.50 0.19 4.29
N GLN A 20 12.15 1.08 5.00
CA GLN A 20 13.23 0.73 5.93
C GLN A 20 12.68 -0.07 7.12
N HIS A 21 11.52 0.32 7.65
CA HIS A 21 10.84 -0.43 8.71
C HIS A 21 10.47 -1.83 8.23
N LEU A 22 10.08 -2.03 6.97
CA LEU A 22 9.85 -3.37 6.40
C LEU A 22 11.11 -4.24 6.45
N SER A 23 12.26 -3.69 6.08
CA SER A 23 13.54 -4.39 6.17
C SER A 23 13.90 -4.73 7.62
N GLN A 24 13.60 -3.84 8.56
CA GLN A 24 13.83 -4.07 10.00
C GLN A 24 12.86 -5.11 10.59
N VAL A 25 11.60 -5.13 10.16
CA VAL A 25 10.61 -6.16 10.50
C VAL A 25 11.04 -7.52 9.94
N GLN A 26 11.57 -7.57 8.72
CA GLN A 26 12.12 -8.80 8.12
C GLN A 26 13.29 -9.37 8.93
N ASN A 27 14.08 -8.49 9.55
CA ASN A 27 15.20 -8.87 10.43
C ASN A 27 14.76 -9.15 11.89
N GLY A 28 13.46 -9.05 12.19
CA GLY A 28 12.92 -9.31 13.54
C GLY A 28 13.24 -8.24 14.58
N LEU A 29 13.70 -7.06 14.16
CA LEU A 29 14.12 -5.96 15.05
C LEU A 29 12.94 -5.08 15.50
N ILE A 30 11.85 -5.04 14.73
CA ILE A 30 10.71 -4.14 14.95
C ILE A 30 9.39 -4.91 14.79
N SER A 31 8.38 -4.51 15.58
CA SER A 31 7.03 -5.07 15.49
C SER A 31 6.34 -4.66 14.18
N PRO A 32 5.67 -5.59 13.47
CA PRO A 32 4.89 -5.28 12.26
C PRO A 32 3.86 -4.15 12.46
N SER A 33 3.37 -3.95 13.69
CA SER A 33 2.40 -2.91 14.04
C SER A 33 2.90 -1.49 13.79
N GLU A 34 4.20 -1.21 14.02
CA GLU A 34 4.76 0.13 13.81
C GLU A 34 4.87 0.48 12.33
N LEU A 35 5.16 -0.52 11.49
CA LEU A 35 5.12 -0.39 10.04
C LEU A 35 3.71 -0.09 9.55
N PHE A 36 2.69 -0.79 10.06
CA PHE A 36 1.31 -0.53 9.66
C PHE A 36 0.83 0.85 10.08
N LEU A 37 1.26 1.34 11.24
CA LEU A 37 0.93 2.69 11.72
C LEU A 37 1.55 3.77 10.83
N SER A 38 2.84 3.63 10.45
CA SER A 38 3.50 4.58 9.55
C SER A 38 2.88 4.57 8.16
N LEU A 39 2.43 3.39 7.69
CA LEU A 39 1.77 3.25 6.41
C LEU A 39 0.36 3.89 6.37
N ASP A 40 -0.36 3.85 7.48
CA ASP A 40 -1.67 4.48 7.61
C ASP A 40 -1.54 6.01 7.65
N GLU A 41 -0.55 6.53 8.38
CA GLU A 41 -0.19 7.95 8.35
C GLU A 41 0.22 8.40 6.94
N LEU A 42 1.00 7.59 6.21
CA LEU A 42 1.33 7.85 4.81
C LEU A 42 0.08 7.90 3.92
N SER A 43 -0.84 6.93 4.08
CA SER A 43 -2.10 6.93 3.32
C SER A 43 -2.91 8.18 3.60
N ARG A 44 -3.01 8.61 4.87
CA ARG A 44 -3.74 9.81 5.27
C ARG A 44 -3.11 11.07 4.67
N GLN A 45 -1.79 11.16 4.62
CA GLN A 45 -1.07 12.27 3.98
C GLN A 45 -1.27 12.28 2.46
N LEU A 46 -1.28 11.12 1.80
CA LEU A 46 -1.59 11.01 0.37
C LEU A 46 -3.03 11.43 0.05
N ASP A 47 -4.00 11.09 0.90
CA ASP A 47 -5.41 11.48 0.70
C ASP A 47 -5.58 13.02 0.92
N LEU A 48 -4.84 13.62 1.86
CA LEU A 48 -4.76 15.08 2.01
C LEU A 48 -4.14 15.76 0.78
N MET A 49 -3.05 15.19 0.24
CA MET A 49 -2.44 15.67 -1.00
C MET A 49 -3.38 15.52 -2.19
N GLU A 50 -4.14 14.43 -2.29
CA GLU A 50 -5.13 14.25 -3.36
C GLU A 50 -6.20 15.34 -3.31
N ASN A 51 -6.68 15.71 -2.12
CA ASN A 51 -7.63 16.80 -1.94
C ASN A 51 -7.04 18.18 -2.31
N LEU A 52 -5.79 18.45 -1.94
CA LEU A 52 -5.11 19.69 -2.32
C LEU A 52 -4.85 19.75 -3.84
N ALA A 53 -4.55 18.61 -4.48
CA ALA A 53 -4.29 18.53 -5.92
C ALA A 53 -5.54 18.83 -6.74
N GLN A 54 -6.74 18.64 -6.17
CA GLN A 54 -7.98 19.02 -6.83
C GLN A 54 -8.19 20.53 -6.92
N ARG A 55 -7.50 21.32 -6.09
CA ARG A 55 -7.59 22.79 -6.06
C ARG A 55 -6.54 23.48 -6.94
N GLU A 56 -5.57 22.75 -7.48
CA GLU A 56 -4.53 23.28 -8.37
C GLU A 56 -4.95 23.28 -9.84
N THR A 57 -4.14 23.95 -10.68
CA THR A 57 -4.35 24.06 -12.13
C THR A 57 -4.47 22.68 -12.79
N PRO A 58 -5.24 22.53 -13.89
CA PRO A 58 -5.48 21.23 -14.51
C PRO A 58 -4.19 20.50 -14.95
N ALA A 59 -3.14 21.25 -15.33
CA ALA A 59 -1.84 20.68 -15.70
C ALA A 59 -1.04 20.16 -14.49
N GLN A 60 -0.96 20.93 -13.40
CA GLN A 60 -0.28 20.49 -12.17
C GLN A 60 -1.05 19.35 -11.49
N ARG A 61 -2.38 19.40 -11.55
CA ARG A 61 -3.27 18.36 -11.01
C ARG A 61 -3.01 16.98 -11.61
N GLU A 62 -2.77 16.88 -12.92
CA GLU A 62 -2.44 15.59 -13.56
C GLU A 62 -1.06 15.08 -13.14
N MET A 63 -0.06 15.96 -13.07
CA MET A 63 1.28 15.62 -12.60
C MET A 63 1.25 15.11 -11.15
N TRP A 64 0.58 15.83 -10.25
CA TRP A 64 0.48 15.44 -8.83
C TRP A 64 -0.33 14.18 -8.65
N LYS A 65 -1.40 13.98 -9.42
CA LYS A 65 -2.14 12.72 -9.42
C LYS A 65 -1.28 11.53 -9.80
N ARG A 66 -0.42 11.64 -10.83
CA ARG A 66 0.51 10.57 -11.20
C ARG A 66 1.49 10.27 -10.07
N LYS A 67 2.11 11.31 -9.50
CA LYS A 67 3.06 11.18 -8.38
C LYS A 67 2.43 10.57 -7.11
N ILE A 68 1.21 10.98 -6.78
CA ILE A 68 0.44 10.43 -5.64
C ILE A 68 0.09 8.96 -5.90
N LEU A 69 -0.29 8.61 -7.13
CA LEU A 69 -0.62 7.24 -7.51
C LEU A 69 0.60 6.32 -7.40
N GLU A 70 1.77 6.75 -7.87
CA GLU A 70 3.03 6.01 -7.76
C GLU A 70 3.40 5.75 -6.29
N LEU A 71 3.38 6.78 -5.44
CA LEU A 71 3.61 6.60 -4.00
C LEU A 71 2.58 5.68 -3.34
N ARG A 72 1.33 5.73 -3.78
CA ARG A 72 0.26 4.88 -3.26
C ARG A 72 0.47 3.42 -3.64
N GLU A 73 0.94 3.15 -4.85
CA GLU A 73 1.29 1.81 -5.30
C GLU A 73 2.50 1.27 -4.52
N GLU A 74 3.53 2.09 -4.31
CA GLU A 74 4.69 1.73 -3.49
C GLU A 74 4.25 1.38 -2.05
N ALA A 75 3.46 2.24 -1.40
CA ALA A 75 2.93 1.97 -0.07
C ALA A 75 2.09 0.68 -0.01
N GLN A 76 1.24 0.43 -1.01
CA GLN A 76 0.48 -0.83 -1.08
C GLN A 76 1.36 -2.05 -1.24
N SER A 77 2.44 -1.95 -2.04
CA SER A 77 3.38 -3.05 -2.21
C SER A 77 4.10 -3.39 -0.90
N ILE A 78 4.53 -2.37 -0.15
CA ILE A 78 5.13 -2.51 1.19
C ILE A 78 4.13 -3.13 2.15
N ARG A 79 2.85 -2.72 2.12
CA ARG A 79 1.80 -3.34 2.95
C ARG A 79 1.65 -4.83 2.69
N ARG A 80 1.55 -5.22 1.42
CA ARG A 80 1.41 -6.63 1.03
C ARG A 80 2.60 -7.45 1.48
N GLN A 81 3.81 -6.90 1.37
CA GLN A 81 5.02 -7.53 1.87
C GLN A 81 4.98 -7.69 3.39
N GLY A 82 4.61 -6.64 4.13
CA GLY A 82 4.46 -6.69 5.59
C GLY A 82 3.41 -7.71 6.05
N GLU A 83 2.25 -7.76 5.41
CA GLU A 83 1.19 -8.75 5.70
C GLU A 83 1.66 -10.19 5.43
N HIS A 84 2.47 -10.41 4.40
CA HIS A 84 3.02 -11.74 4.12
C HIS A 84 3.97 -12.18 5.23
N TYR A 85 4.85 -11.28 5.69
CA TYR A 85 5.74 -11.53 6.83
C TYR A 85 4.97 -11.78 8.12
N ASP A 86 3.96 -10.97 8.41
CA ASP A 86 3.12 -11.14 9.60
C ASP A 86 2.39 -12.50 9.60
N ARG A 87 1.89 -12.96 8.45
CA ARG A 87 1.31 -14.30 8.33
C ARG A 87 2.34 -15.41 8.57
N MET A 88 3.56 -15.28 8.04
CA MET A 88 4.63 -16.26 8.25
C MET A 88 5.05 -16.32 9.72
N VAL A 89 5.24 -15.18 10.36
CA VAL A 89 5.59 -15.09 11.78
C VAL A 89 4.44 -15.60 12.66
N GLY A 90 3.20 -15.20 12.37
CA GLY A 90 2.00 -15.65 13.07
C GLY A 90 1.76 -17.16 12.95
N ALA A 91 2.00 -17.74 11.78
CA ALA A 91 1.93 -19.19 11.58
C ALA A 91 2.97 -19.93 12.44
N GLY A 92 4.21 -19.42 12.50
CA GLY A 92 5.25 -20.00 13.36
C GLY A 92 4.93 -19.90 14.85
N ILE A 93 4.35 -18.79 15.31
CA ILE A 93 3.92 -18.62 16.71
C ILE A 93 2.76 -19.57 17.05
N ARG A 94 1.76 -19.71 16.16
CA ARG A 94 0.64 -20.64 16.35
C ARG A 94 1.14 -22.09 16.45
N GLN A 95 1.99 -22.52 15.53
CA GLN A 95 2.57 -23.88 15.55
C GLN A 95 3.38 -24.15 16.82
N ARG A 96 4.14 -23.17 17.32
CA ARG A 96 4.87 -23.33 18.58
C ARG A 96 3.94 -23.46 19.78
N ARG A 97 2.86 -22.68 19.84
CA ARG A 97 1.84 -22.78 20.89
C ARG A 97 1.14 -24.13 20.87
N GLU A 98 0.68 -24.58 19.71
CA GLU A 98 0.08 -25.91 19.53
C GLU A 98 1.04 -27.02 19.97
N ARG A 99 2.32 -26.94 19.57
CA ARG A 99 3.35 -27.88 20.00
C ARG A 99 3.51 -27.89 21.52
N ASP A 100 3.56 -26.73 22.16
CA ASP A 100 3.73 -26.62 23.61
C ASP A 100 2.50 -27.13 24.36
N GLU A 101 1.30 -26.92 23.84
CA GLU A 101 0.06 -27.52 24.37
C GLU A 101 0.06 -29.04 24.24
N LEU A 102 0.46 -29.59 23.10
CA LEU A 102 0.57 -31.05 22.91
C LEU A 102 1.62 -31.67 23.84
N LEU A 103 2.77 -31.00 24.03
CA LEU A 103 3.80 -31.44 24.97
C LEU A 103 3.32 -31.35 26.42
N ALA A 104 2.57 -30.29 26.77
CA ALA A 104 1.97 -30.14 28.09
C ALA A 104 0.93 -31.24 28.36
N ARG A 105 0.07 -31.55 27.39
CA ARG A 105 -0.89 -32.68 27.45
C ARG A 105 -0.18 -34.02 27.63
N ARG A 106 0.86 -34.30 26.85
CA ARG A 106 1.64 -35.55 26.94
C ARG A 106 2.35 -35.71 28.28
N ARG A 107 2.86 -34.60 28.84
CA ARG A 107 3.47 -34.55 30.17
C ARG A 107 2.43 -34.78 31.26
N ASN A 108 1.25 -34.17 31.15
CA ASN A 108 0.17 -34.33 32.13
C ASN A 108 -0.42 -35.76 32.08
N ASN A 109 -0.57 -36.33 30.89
CA ASN A 109 -1.06 -37.69 30.71
C ASN A 109 -0.08 -38.73 31.29
N ARG A 110 1.24 -38.56 31.11
CA ARG A 110 2.26 -39.41 31.78
C ARG A 110 2.25 -39.29 33.31
N ALA A 111 1.84 -38.15 33.85
CA ALA A 111 1.77 -37.95 35.31
C ALA A 111 0.51 -38.57 35.93
N ILE A 112 -0.55 -38.79 35.13
CA ILE A 112 -1.86 -39.27 35.61
C ILE A 112 -2.08 -40.76 35.29
N GLY A 113 -1.49 -41.31 34.23
CA GLY A 113 -1.80 -42.65 33.72
C GLY A 113 -0.71 -43.69 33.91
N GLY A 114 -0.68 -44.34 35.08
CA GLY A 114 -0.08 -45.67 35.25
C GLY A 114 -1.17 -46.67 35.62
N GLY A 115 -1.87 -47.25 34.64
CA GLY A 115 -2.96 -48.20 34.95
C GLY A 115 -3.82 -48.66 33.78
N GLY A 116 -3.30 -49.61 32.98
CA GLY A 116 -3.98 -50.85 32.57
C GLY A 116 -5.28 -50.88 31.75
N ASP A 117 -6.36 -50.18 32.12
CA ASP A 117 -7.73 -50.63 31.75
C ASP A 117 -8.66 -49.54 31.15
N ALA A 118 -8.11 -48.41 30.68
CA ALA A 118 -8.90 -47.27 30.18
C ALA A 118 -9.11 -47.24 28.65
N ASP A 119 -8.69 -48.26 27.90
CA ASP A 119 -8.41 -48.13 26.45
C ASP A 119 -9.66 -47.87 25.58
N GLU A 120 -10.84 -48.41 25.93
CA GLU A 120 -12.06 -48.31 25.09
C GLU A 120 -12.86 -47.02 25.33
N MET A 121 -13.01 -46.60 26.59
CA MET A 121 -13.67 -45.33 26.92
C MET A 121 -12.77 -44.13 26.58
N GLN A 122 -11.46 -44.30 26.66
CA GLN A 122 -10.48 -43.29 26.27
C GLN A 122 -10.41 -43.13 24.74
N GLN A 123 -10.56 -44.21 23.96
CA GLN A 123 -10.75 -44.14 22.50
C GLN A 123 -12.00 -43.35 22.11
N LEU A 124 -13.17 -43.62 22.72
CA LEU A 124 -14.41 -42.88 22.41
C LEU A 124 -14.31 -41.39 22.78
N THR A 125 -13.60 -41.08 23.86
CA THR A 125 -13.39 -39.69 24.30
C THR A 125 -12.39 -38.97 23.39
N GLU A 126 -11.33 -39.66 22.94
CA GLU A 126 -10.39 -39.17 21.92
C GLU A 126 -11.07 -38.95 20.57
N GLU A 127 -11.96 -39.84 20.14
CA GLU A 127 -12.73 -39.68 18.91
C GLU A 127 -13.64 -38.45 18.99
N ALA A 128 -14.35 -38.26 20.12
CA ALA A 128 -15.20 -37.08 20.34
C ALA A 128 -14.38 -35.77 20.37
N ASP A 129 -13.22 -35.77 21.03
CA ASP A 129 -12.31 -34.60 21.05
C ASP A 129 -11.68 -34.34 19.67
N SER A 130 -11.37 -35.39 18.90
CA SER A 130 -10.85 -35.27 17.53
C SER A 130 -11.90 -34.71 16.57
N LEU A 131 -13.17 -35.06 16.75
CA LEU A 131 -14.29 -34.52 15.99
C LEU A 131 -14.55 -33.06 16.36
N ALA A 132 -14.53 -32.72 17.65
CA ALA A 132 -14.71 -31.35 18.12
C ALA A 132 -13.59 -30.42 17.64
N SER A 133 -12.33 -30.87 17.71
CA SER A 133 -11.18 -30.13 17.19
C SER A 133 -11.20 -30.00 15.66
N SER A 134 -11.64 -31.03 14.93
CA SER A 134 -11.84 -30.97 13.48
C SER A 134 -12.92 -29.97 13.09
N HIS A 135 -14.02 -29.89 13.85
CA HIS A 135 -15.05 -28.87 13.66
C HIS A 135 -14.52 -27.45 13.91
N GLY A 136 -13.70 -27.25 14.93
CA GLY A 136 -13.02 -25.97 15.20
C GLY A 136 -12.10 -25.56 14.05
N MET A 137 -11.26 -26.49 13.58
CA MET A 137 -10.34 -26.24 12.46
C MET A 137 -11.09 -25.96 11.16
N MET A 138 -12.18 -26.67 10.88
CA MET A 138 -13.04 -26.43 9.73
C MET A 138 -13.66 -25.03 9.77
N ASN A 139 -14.11 -24.56 10.93
CA ASN A 139 -14.63 -23.20 11.09
C ASN A 139 -13.54 -22.15 10.87
N GLU A 140 -12.33 -22.36 11.39
CA GLU A 140 -11.21 -21.43 11.18
C GLU A 140 -10.78 -21.37 9.71
N LEU A 141 -10.82 -22.50 8.99
CA LEU A 141 -10.60 -22.53 7.55
C LEU A 141 -11.72 -21.82 6.77
N LEU A 142 -12.98 -21.98 7.18
CA LEU A 142 -14.11 -21.27 6.57
C LEU A 142 -14.04 -19.77 6.81
N GLU A 143 -13.68 -19.36 8.03
CA GLU A 143 -13.49 -17.95 8.39
C GLU A 143 -12.32 -17.34 7.61
N THR A 144 -11.20 -18.05 7.52
CA THR A 144 -10.05 -17.63 6.72
C THR A 144 -10.39 -17.56 5.23
N GLY A 145 -11.17 -18.51 4.72
CA GLY A 145 -11.67 -18.53 3.35
C GLY A 145 -12.61 -17.37 3.05
N ALA A 146 -13.53 -17.06 3.97
CA ALA A 146 -14.44 -15.94 3.88
C ALA A 146 -13.70 -14.60 3.90
N ASN A 147 -12.71 -14.45 4.78
CA ASN A 147 -11.89 -13.25 4.87
C ASN A 147 -11.02 -13.07 3.61
N SER A 148 -10.46 -14.14 3.06
CA SER A 148 -9.71 -14.10 1.80
C SER A 148 -10.60 -13.71 0.61
N LEU A 149 -11.80 -14.29 0.52
CA LEU A 149 -12.79 -13.95 -0.51
C LEU A 149 -13.25 -12.49 -0.38
N SER A 150 -13.52 -12.03 0.84
CA SER A 150 -13.89 -10.64 1.13
C SER A 150 -12.79 -9.66 0.71
N ASN A 151 -11.54 -9.98 1.02
CA ASN A 151 -10.37 -9.19 0.61
C ASN A 151 -10.19 -9.17 -0.92
N LEU A 152 -10.39 -10.30 -1.61
CA LEU A 152 -10.33 -10.37 -3.08
C LEU A 152 -11.48 -9.60 -3.75
N VAL A 153 -12.69 -9.67 -3.18
CA VAL A 153 -13.86 -8.90 -3.65
C VAL A 153 -13.65 -7.40 -3.42
N GLY A 154 -13.12 -7.00 -2.26
CA GLY A 154 -12.76 -5.62 -1.94
C GLY A 154 -11.67 -5.08 -2.85
N GLN A 155 -10.64 -5.88 -3.13
CA GLN A 155 -9.58 -5.55 -4.09
C GLN A 155 -10.12 -5.39 -5.52
N ARG A 156 -11.03 -6.28 -5.96
CA ARG A 156 -11.68 -6.18 -7.28
C ARG A 156 -12.52 -4.92 -7.41
N SER A 157 -13.26 -4.54 -6.36
CA SER A 157 -14.07 -3.31 -6.35
C SER A 157 -13.18 -2.06 -6.46
N ARG A 158 -12.08 -2.02 -5.70
CA ARG A 158 -11.10 -0.92 -5.73
C ARG A 158 -10.39 -0.83 -7.08
N MET A 159 -9.98 -1.96 -7.66
CA MET A 159 -9.31 -1.99 -8.96
C MET A 159 -10.28 -1.65 -10.12
N ARG A 160 -11.57 -1.96 -10.02
CA ARG A 160 -12.59 -1.50 -10.99
C ARG A 160 -12.83 0.00 -10.91
N TRP A 161 -12.79 0.60 -9.72
CA TRP A 161 -12.86 2.04 -9.55
C TRP A 161 -11.62 2.76 -10.11
N VAL A 162 -10.44 2.17 -9.88
CA VAL A 162 -9.17 2.64 -10.48
C VAL A 162 -9.21 2.50 -12.00
N ASN A 163 -9.64 1.37 -12.56
CA ASN A 163 -9.75 1.17 -14.01
C ASN A 163 -10.80 2.08 -14.67
N ARG A 164 -11.94 2.35 -14.02
CA ARG A 164 -12.90 3.36 -14.52
C ARG A 164 -12.26 4.74 -14.53
N LYS A 165 -11.59 5.13 -13.44
CA LYS A 165 -10.84 6.39 -13.42
C LYS A 165 -9.70 6.41 -14.44
N MET A 166 -9.03 5.30 -14.69
CA MET A 166 -7.93 5.21 -15.65
C MET A 166 -8.42 5.24 -17.09
N LEU A 167 -9.57 4.65 -17.41
CA LEU A 167 -10.22 4.76 -18.73
C LEU A 167 -10.76 6.19 -18.94
N ASP A 168 -11.33 6.82 -17.92
CA ASP A 168 -11.71 8.23 -17.96
C ASP A 168 -10.49 9.15 -18.11
N ILE A 169 -9.34 8.75 -17.56
CA ILE A 169 -8.06 9.42 -17.76
C ILE A 169 -7.50 9.10 -19.15
N GLY A 170 -7.63 7.88 -19.68
CA GLY A 170 -7.18 7.49 -21.03
C GLY A 170 -7.93 8.25 -22.13
N ASN A 171 -9.25 8.38 -22.00
CA ASN A 171 -10.05 9.25 -22.86
C ASN A 171 -9.68 10.74 -22.72
N LYS A 172 -9.15 11.17 -21.56
CA LYS A 172 -8.63 12.53 -21.34
C LYS A 172 -7.16 12.70 -21.77
N ILE A 173 -6.36 11.63 -21.82
CA ILE A 173 -5.01 11.63 -22.37
C ILE A 173 -5.05 11.77 -23.90
N GLY A 174 -6.13 11.28 -24.56
CA GLY A 174 -6.43 11.64 -25.96
C GLY A 174 -6.57 13.15 -26.20
N LEU A 175 -6.94 13.92 -25.18
CA LEU A 175 -6.97 15.39 -25.19
C LEU A 175 -5.67 16.03 -24.65
N SER A 176 -4.78 15.26 -24.00
CA SER A 176 -3.53 15.75 -23.38
C SER A 176 -2.45 16.12 -24.39
N ASN A 177 -2.51 15.64 -25.63
CA ASN A 177 -1.59 16.14 -26.68
C ASN A 177 -1.81 17.65 -26.97
N SER A 178 -3.02 18.16 -26.69
CA SER A 178 -3.33 19.59 -26.79
C SER A 178 -2.80 20.41 -25.60
N THR A 179 -2.69 19.82 -24.40
CA THR A 179 -2.15 20.49 -23.20
C THR A 179 -0.65 20.27 -22.99
N MET A 180 -0.05 19.20 -23.52
CA MET A 180 1.41 19.05 -23.63
C MET A 180 2.01 20.18 -24.48
N ARG A 181 1.34 20.54 -25.60
CA ARG A 181 1.63 21.75 -26.37
C ARG A 181 1.44 23.06 -25.59
N MET A 182 0.63 23.06 -24.53
CA MET A 182 0.41 24.25 -23.69
C MET A 182 1.56 24.46 -22.68
N ILE A 183 2.30 23.39 -22.34
CA ILE A 183 3.51 23.46 -21.51
C ILE A 183 4.69 24.02 -22.34
N GLU A 184 4.85 23.61 -23.60
CA GLU A 184 5.85 24.19 -24.52
C GLU A 184 5.59 25.66 -24.87
N ARG A 185 4.34 26.14 -24.77
CA ARG A 185 3.99 27.53 -25.12
C ARG A 185 4.58 28.57 -24.19
N ARG A 186 4.86 28.25 -22.92
CA ARG A 186 5.41 29.25 -21.98
C ARG A 186 6.87 29.57 -22.31
N ASP A 187 7.65 28.56 -22.70
CA ASP A 187 9.03 28.74 -23.18
C ASP A 187 9.06 29.34 -24.60
N ALA A 188 8.11 28.98 -25.46
CA ALA A 188 8.01 29.58 -26.80
C ALA A 188 7.58 31.06 -26.77
N THR A 189 6.74 31.45 -25.81
CA THR A 189 6.34 32.86 -25.64
C THR A 189 7.51 33.69 -25.14
N ASP A 190 8.30 33.16 -24.21
CA ASP A 190 9.52 33.81 -23.73
C ASP A 190 10.57 33.95 -24.86
N ALA A 191 10.76 32.89 -25.66
CA ALA A 191 11.63 32.94 -26.83
C ALA A 191 11.17 33.97 -27.89
N TYR A 192 9.87 34.10 -28.12
CA TYR A 192 9.30 35.07 -29.06
C TYR A 192 9.46 36.52 -28.55
N LEU A 193 9.29 36.75 -27.24
CA LEU A 193 9.52 38.04 -26.60
C LEU A 193 10.99 38.48 -26.70
N VAL A 194 11.92 37.56 -26.44
CA VAL A 194 13.36 37.82 -26.56
C VAL A 194 13.75 38.12 -28.00
N PHE A 195 13.26 37.32 -28.96
CA PHE A 195 13.54 37.55 -30.38
C PHE A 195 12.94 38.88 -30.88
N GLY A 196 11.71 39.21 -30.46
CA GLY A 196 11.08 40.50 -30.75
C GLY A 196 11.90 41.68 -30.20
N GLY A 197 12.38 41.58 -28.96
CA GLY A 197 13.26 42.59 -28.36
C GLY A 197 14.56 42.77 -29.14
N MET A 198 15.17 41.68 -29.63
CA MET A 198 16.41 41.72 -30.40
C MET A 198 16.24 42.39 -31.78
N VAL A 199 15.10 42.18 -32.44
CA VAL A 199 14.81 42.82 -33.73
C VAL A 199 14.53 44.31 -33.56
N VAL A 200 13.78 44.68 -32.52
CA VAL A 200 13.46 46.08 -32.23
C VAL A 200 14.73 46.88 -31.93
N THR A 201 15.65 46.34 -31.13
CA THR A 201 16.91 47.03 -30.83
C THR A 201 17.79 47.20 -32.07
N LEU A 202 17.86 46.21 -32.96
CA LEU A 202 18.58 46.32 -34.23
C LEU A 202 17.98 47.39 -35.15
N LEU A 203 16.64 47.48 -35.25
CA LEU A 203 15.97 48.50 -36.06
C LEU A 203 16.22 49.93 -35.54
N VAL A 204 16.20 50.12 -34.22
CA VAL A 204 16.50 51.43 -33.61
C VAL A 204 17.93 51.85 -33.91
N ILE A 205 18.90 50.94 -33.79
CA ILE A 205 20.30 51.23 -34.12
C ILE A 205 20.45 51.57 -35.60
N TYR A 206 19.78 50.83 -36.49
CA TYR A 206 19.83 51.09 -37.94
C TYR A 206 19.28 52.48 -38.30
N PHE A 207 18.12 52.86 -37.76
CA PHE A 207 17.50 54.18 -37.99
C PHE A 207 18.27 55.36 -37.37
N LEU A 208 19.10 55.10 -36.36
CA LEU A 208 19.90 56.14 -35.72
C LEU A 208 21.24 56.32 -36.44
N TYR A 209 21.77 55.25 -37.04
CA TYR A 209 23.03 55.27 -37.77
C TYR A 209 22.90 55.83 -39.20
N PHE A 210 21.75 55.65 -39.85
CA PHE A 210 21.45 56.16 -41.19
C PHE A 210 20.61 57.44 -41.12
#